data_AF-A0A933B8S3-F1
#
_entry.id   AF-A0A933B8S3-F1
#
_cell.length_a   1.000
_cell.length_b   1.000
_cell.length_c   1.000
_cell.angle_alpha   90.00
_cell.angle_beta   90.00
_cell.angle_gamma   90.00
#
_symmetry.space_group_name_H-M   'P 1'
#
loop_
_entity.id
_entity.type
_entity.pdbx_description
1 polymer ?
#
loop_
_entity_poly.entity_id
_entity_poly.type
_entity_poly.pdbx_seq_one_letter_code
_entity_poly.pdbx_strand_id
1 'polypeptide(L)'
;SSNRDIAQSFTATSGGLINRISILLARAGSPSSNITAHIASDNSGSPSSSSLASAEISPSQVGVAAAWTNVAFASPFAAVNGAKYWIVLDYGSNDATNYWIWRKDSSDAYTGNTGKYKNNWTSGGSWSDAGGDLAFKIWIGGTNRKIDNVDVGNATAGTGRANLFVNSNVHGSNCPNQYCIIEDPGSQAFPIPQSDIDDWKNDAAEGGTCGIPDGCDAGGNYLVDGTTSSIGPKKIAGNLVLDNNAVLTLTGTLWVTGNIALSNNCNIQLDSGYGNMSGIIIADEPITISNNCAFSGSGDPDSYVMMIAEKNDPGSNVITVDNNSAGVIYYADSGRIHFSNNATAKEATAYGITLDNNAVITYETGLADVRFSAGPEGGYSIKSWKEVQ
;
A
#
# COMPACT_ATOMS: atom_id res chain seq x y z
N SER A 1 -30.56 18.74 27.82
CA SER A 1 -30.00 17.76 26.88
C SER A 1 -28.91 17.02 27.62
N SER A 2 -29.12 15.74 27.93
CA SER A 2 -28.05 14.87 28.44
C SER A 2 -27.48 14.14 27.22
N ASN A 3 -26.15 14.08 27.10
CA ASN A 3 -25.49 13.12 26.21
C ASN A 3 -26.12 11.71 26.47
N ARG A 4 -26.10 10.80 25.49
CA ARG A 4 -26.46 9.40 25.68
C ARG A 4 -25.52 8.52 24.87
N ASP A 5 -24.52 8.02 25.57
CA ASP A 5 -23.56 7.07 25.05
C ASP A 5 -24.11 5.66 25.14
N ILE A 6 -23.75 4.85 24.16
CA ILE A 6 -24.22 3.47 24.03
C ILE A 6 -23.03 2.56 23.77
N ALA A 7 -23.06 1.37 24.32
CA ALA A 7 -21.94 0.45 24.28
C ALA A 7 -22.38 -1.00 24.07
N GLN A 8 -21.53 -1.80 23.43
CA GLN A 8 -21.69 -3.24 23.27
C GLN A 8 -20.42 -3.93 23.76
N SER A 9 -20.56 -4.89 24.67
CA SER A 9 -19.42 -5.72 25.05
C SER A 9 -19.15 -6.81 24.01
N PHE A 10 -17.91 -7.26 23.93
CA PHE A 10 -17.50 -8.45 23.20
C PHE A 10 -16.39 -9.17 23.96
N THR A 11 -16.28 -10.48 23.76
CA THR A 11 -15.15 -11.27 24.27
C THR A 11 -14.21 -11.57 23.12
N ALA A 12 -12.95 -11.18 23.25
CA ALA A 12 -11.94 -11.42 22.21
C ALA A 12 -11.73 -12.93 22.03
N THR A 13 -11.87 -13.43 20.80
CA THR A 13 -11.74 -14.86 20.46
C THR A 13 -10.31 -15.26 20.09
N SER A 14 -9.41 -14.29 19.97
CA SER A 14 -7.99 -14.46 19.72
C SER A 14 -7.19 -13.30 20.35
N GLY A 15 -5.87 -13.43 20.40
CA GLY A 15 -4.98 -12.34 20.75
C GLY A 15 -4.47 -11.65 19.48
N GLY A 16 -4.34 -10.32 19.50
CA GLY A 16 -3.83 -9.57 18.36
C GLY A 16 -4.39 -8.15 18.28
N LEU A 17 -3.93 -7.39 17.29
CA LEU A 17 -4.36 -6.00 17.10
C LEU A 17 -5.83 -5.92 16.64
N ILE A 18 -6.59 -5.04 17.28
CA ILE A 18 -7.87 -4.54 16.80
C ILE A 18 -7.58 -3.28 15.98
N ASN A 19 -7.55 -3.44 14.66
CA ASN A 19 -7.27 -2.35 13.73
C ASN A 19 -8.55 -1.67 13.24
N ARG A 20 -9.66 -2.42 13.18
CA ARG A 20 -10.96 -1.91 12.72
C ARG A 20 -12.12 -2.63 13.39
N ILE A 21 -13.25 -1.95 13.42
CA ILE A 21 -14.58 -2.51 13.67
C ILE A 21 -15.53 -2.08 12.55
N SER A 22 -16.63 -2.78 12.41
CA SER A 22 -17.77 -2.30 11.63
C SER A 22 -18.99 -2.27 12.51
N ILE A 23 -19.77 -1.20 12.39
CA ILE A 23 -20.96 -0.98 13.20
C ILE A 23 -22.13 -0.78 12.25
N LEU A 24 -23.26 -1.45 12.51
CA LEU A 24 -24.45 -1.30 11.67
C LEU A 24 -25.22 -0.04 12.08
N LEU A 25 -24.92 1.07 11.40
CA LEU A 25 -25.41 2.41 11.71
C LEU A 25 -26.41 2.93 10.67
N ALA A 26 -27.32 3.76 11.13
CA ALA A 26 -28.12 4.69 10.32
C ALA A 26 -28.21 6.05 11.05
N ARG A 27 -28.67 7.09 10.36
CA ARG A 27 -29.02 8.37 10.98
C ARG A 27 -30.46 8.78 10.71
N ALA A 28 -31.06 9.48 11.66
CA ALA A 28 -32.29 10.24 11.51
C ALA A 28 -31.96 11.73 11.46
N GLY A 29 -32.60 12.47 10.55
CA GLY A 29 -32.32 13.89 10.35
C GLY A 29 -30.88 14.16 9.91
N SER A 30 -30.31 15.26 10.37
CA SER A 30 -28.96 15.72 10.05
C SER A 30 -28.16 15.99 11.34
N PRO A 31 -27.63 14.94 11.99
CA PRO A 31 -26.71 15.09 13.13
C PRO A 31 -25.54 16.02 12.76
N SER A 32 -25.21 16.96 13.64
CA SER A 32 -24.23 18.02 13.36
C SER A 32 -22.83 17.73 13.92
N SER A 33 -22.70 16.82 14.89
CA SER A 33 -21.42 16.39 15.44
C SER A 33 -21.07 14.96 15.02
N ASN A 34 -19.80 14.62 15.10
CA ASN A 34 -19.32 13.25 14.91
C ASN A 34 -19.68 12.38 16.12
N ILE A 35 -19.66 11.06 15.92
CA ILE A 35 -19.54 10.08 17.01
C ILE A 35 -18.05 9.79 17.22
N THR A 36 -17.59 9.73 18.45
CA THR A 36 -16.30 9.13 18.78
C THR A 36 -16.54 7.66 19.16
N ALA A 37 -16.03 6.74 18.34
CA ALA A 37 -16.05 5.32 18.63
C ALA A 37 -14.80 4.95 19.44
N HIS A 38 -15.01 4.30 20.58
CA HIS A 38 -13.95 3.83 21.48
C HIS A 38 -13.95 2.32 21.61
N ILE A 39 -12.76 1.74 21.78
CA ILE A 39 -12.57 0.45 22.44
C ILE A 39 -12.20 0.72 23.90
N ALA A 40 -12.90 0.12 24.84
CA ALA A 40 -12.64 0.24 26.27
C ALA A 40 -12.47 -1.13 26.93
N SER A 41 -11.68 -1.19 28.01
CA SER A 41 -11.59 -2.39 28.84
C SER A 41 -12.91 -2.64 29.60
N ASP A 42 -13.16 -3.89 29.95
CA ASP A 42 -14.22 -4.21 30.91
C ASP A 42 -13.85 -3.72 32.33
N ASN A 43 -14.84 -3.14 33.00
CA ASN A 43 -14.81 -2.76 34.40
C ASN A 43 -16.06 -3.32 35.10
N SER A 44 -15.96 -4.57 35.55
CA SER A 44 -17.04 -5.28 36.26
C SER A 44 -18.34 -5.36 35.44
N GLY A 45 -18.22 -5.76 34.18
CA GLY A 45 -19.37 -5.93 33.29
C GLY A 45 -19.93 -4.62 32.74
N SER A 46 -19.15 -3.54 32.73
CA SER A 46 -19.46 -2.27 32.06
C SER A 46 -18.17 -1.69 31.43
N PRO A 47 -18.26 -0.77 30.46
CA PRO A 47 -17.06 -0.10 29.94
C PRO A 47 -16.32 0.66 31.05
N SER A 48 -14.98 0.59 31.06
CA SER A 48 -14.15 1.58 31.78
C SER A 48 -14.37 2.98 31.19
N SER A 49 -13.90 4.03 31.87
CA SER A 49 -14.00 5.43 31.40
C SER A 49 -12.76 5.89 30.61
N SER A 50 -11.98 4.95 30.09
CA SER A 50 -10.72 5.22 29.37
C SER A 50 -10.70 4.47 28.05
N SER A 51 -10.19 5.12 27.01
CA SER A 51 -10.13 4.57 25.67
C SER A 51 -8.82 3.82 25.45
N LEU A 52 -8.91 2.59 24.97
CA LEU A 52 -7.77 1.77 24.49
C LEU A 52 -7.44 2.07 23.03
N ALA A 53 -8.47 2.38 22.22
CA ALA A 53 -8.36 2.84 20.84
C ALA A 53 -9.57 3.72 20.51
N SER A 54 -9.42 4.72 19.66
CA SER A 54 -10.52 5.62 19.28
C SER A 54 -10.45 6.10 17.84
N ALA A 55 -11.61 6.38 17.25
CA ALA A 55 -11.74 6.93 15.91
C ALA A 55 -13.06 7.71 15.77
N GLU A 56 -13.06 8.72 14.90
CA GLU A 56 -14.22 9.56 14.62
C GLU A 56 -15.09 8.96 13.50
N ILE A 57 -16.41 9.08 13.64
CA ILE A 57 -17.40 8.77 12.61
C ILE A 57 -18.17 10.05 12.30
N SER A 58 -18.02 10.57 11.09
CA SER A 58 -18.68 11.79 10.65
C SER A 58 -20.08 11.55 10.09
N PRO A 59 -20.99 12.54 10.14
CA PRO A 59 -22.34 12.46 9.56
C PRO A 59 -22.39 12.04 8.08
N SER A 60 -21.35 12.36 7.30
CA SER A 60 -21.28 12.00 5.88
C SER A 60 -20.99 10.51 5.64
N GLN A 61 -20.46 9.79 6.63
CA GLN A 61 -20.15 8.36 6.50
C GLN A 61 -21.37 7.45 6.73
N VAL A 62 -22.49 7.98 7.21
CA VAL A 62 -23.65 7.19 7.60
C VAL A 62 -24.89 7.66 6.86
N GLY A 63 -25.54 6.70 6.20
CA GLY A 63 -26.79 6.91 5.47
C GLY A 63 -28.02 6.93 6.37
N VAL A 64 -29.15 7.33 5.79
CA VAL A 64 -30.47 7.22 6.44
C VAL A 64 -30.94 5.76 6.53
N ALA A 65 -30.48 4.90 5.62
CA ALA A 65 -30.67 3.46 5.68
C ALA A 65 -29.51 2.83 6.48
N ALA A 66 -29.81 1.72 7.14
CA ALA A 66 -28.80 1.01 7.91
C ALA A 66 -27.79 0.32 7.01
N ALA A 67 -26.51 0.62 7.25
CA ALA A 67 -25.40 0.03 6.53
C ALA A 67 -24.22 -0.20 7.50
N TRP A 68 -23.33 -1.12 7.12
CA TRP A 68 -22.11 -1.35 7.87
C TRP A 68 -21.17 -0.14 7.68
N THR A 69 -20.95 0.60 8.75
CA THR A 69 -19.98 1.70 8.80
C THR A 69 -18.67 1.16 9.35
N ASN A 70 -17.62 1.21 8.54
CA ASN A 70 -16.28 0.78 8.93
C ASN A 70 -15.58 1.90 9.71
N VAL A 71 -14.97 1.52 10.82
CA VAL A 71 -14.24 2.41 11.73
C VAL A 71 -12.87 1.83 11.94
N ALA A 72 -11.84 2.60 11.62
CA ALA A 72 -10.46 2.14 11.68
C ALA A 72 -9.66 3.01 12.64
N PHE A 73 -8.83 2.37 13.48
CA PHE A 73 -8.13 3.02 14.58
C PHE A 73 -6.71 3.42 14.18
N ALA A 74 -6.37 4.70 14.30
CA ALA A 74 -5.02 5.20 14.02
C ALA A 74 -3.98 4.61 15.00
N SER A 75 -4.38 4.43 16.26
CA SER A 75 -3.61 3.75 17.31
C SER A 75 -4.33 2.44 17.68
N PRO A 76 -4.01 1.32 17.02
CA PRO A 76 -4.69 0.05 17.26
C PRO A 76 -4.32 -0.53 18.64
N PHE A 77 -5.23 -1.30 19.22
CA PHE A 77 -5.07 -1.92 20.53
C PHE A 77 -4.83 -3.42 20.39
N ALA A 78 -3.87 -3.98 21.13
CA ALA A 78 -3.61 -5.42 21.18
C ALA A 78 -4.55 -6.12 22.18
N ALA A 79 -5.60 -6.77 21.67
CA ALA A 79 -6.50 -7.57 22.47
C ALA A 79 -5.83 -8.84 23.00
N VAL A 80 -6.25 -9.22 24.21
CA VAL A 80 -5.86 -10.48 24.85
C VAL A 80 -6.96 -11.51 24.62
N ASN A 81 -6.60 -12.70 24.18
CA ASN A 81 -7.54 -13.79 23.97
C ASN A 81 -8.36 -14.09 25.25
N GLY A 82 -9.68 -14.20 25.12
CA GLY A 82 -10.61 -14.45 26.22
C GLY A 82 -10.95 -13.24 27.08
N ALA A 83 -10.30 -12.09 26.90
CA ALA A 83 -10.62 -10.88 27.63
C ALA A 83 -11.89 -10.20 27.07
N LYS A 84 -12.66 -9.59 27.96
CA LYS A 84 -13.85 -8.80 27.60
C LYS A 84 -13.47 -7.33 27.39
N TYR A 85 -14.03 -6.76 26.33
CA TYR A 85 -13.87 -5.37 25.96
C TYR A 85 -15.23 -4.78 25.55
N TRP A 86 -15.25 -3.48 25.33
CA TRP A 86 -16.46 -2.72 24.96
C TRP A 86 -16.19 -1.84 23.75
N ILE A 87 -17.13 -1.84 22.81
CA ILE A 87 -17.25 -0.78 21.81
C ILE A 87 -18.18 0.27 22.43
N VAL A 88 -17.72 1.51 22.56
CA VAL A 88 -18.52 2.63 23.07
C VAL A 88 -18.68 3.67 21.97
N LEU A 89 -19.90 4.11 21.72
CA LEU A 89 -20.20 5.25 20.86
C LEU A 89 -20.53 6.45 21.74
N ASP A 90 -19.60 7.39 21.79
CA ASP A 90 -19.73 8.68 22.48
C ASP A 90 -20.26 9.73 21.50
N TYR A 91 -21.40 10.33 21.81
CA TYR A 91 -22.01 11.34 20.96
C TYR A 91 -22.42 12.58 21.74
N GLY A 92 -21.59 13.62 21.68
CA GLY A 92 -21.67 14.78 22.58
C GLY A 92 -22.97 15.59 22.64
N SER A 93 -24.02 15.29 21.86
CA SER A 93 -25.32 15.95 21.99
C SER A 93 -26.49 15.00 21.74
N ASN A 94 -27.54 15.01 22.56
CA ASN A 94 -28.74 14.21 22.28
C ASN A 94 -29.83 15.12 21.70
N ASP A 95 -30.29 14.80 20.49
CA ASP A 95 -31.30 15.53 19.73
C ASP A 95 -32.42 14.55 19.31
N ALA A 96 -33.67 14.88 19.61
CA ALA A 96 -34.82 14.01 19.33
C ALA A 96 -35.17 13.88 17.83
N THR A 97 -34.61 14.76 16.99
CA THR A 97 -34.83 14.83 15.54
C THR A 97 -33.59 14.46 14.73
N ASN A 98 -32.40 14.77 15.25
CA ASN A 98 -31.12 14.57 14.57
C ASN A 98 -30.23 13.61 15.38
N TYR A 99 -30.42 12.30 15.21
CA TYR A 99 -29.74 11.29 16.02
C TYR A 99 -29.23 10.10 15.23
N TRP A 100 -28.37 9.33 15.89
CA TRP A 100 -27.78 8.12 15.36
C TRP A 100 -28.54 6.89 15.82
N ILE A 101 -28.59 5.89 14.95
CA ILE A 101 -29.25 4.62 15.19
C ILE A 101 -28.22 3.50 15.05
N TRP A 102 -27.88 2.87 16.16
CA TRP A 102 -27.17 1.59 16.15
C TRP A 102 -28.21 0.47 16.16
N ARG A 103 -28.18 -0.39 15.13
CA ARG A 103 -29.13 -1.49 15.03
C ARG A 103 -28.96 -2.47 16.19
N LYS A 104 -30.10 -2.76 16.84
CA LYS A 104 -30.22 -3.66 17.98
C LYS A 104 -31.01 -4.91 17.59
N ASP A 105 -30.53 -6.07 18.00
CA ASP A 105 -31.28 -7.31 18.08
C ASP A 105 -31.87 -7.45 19.48
N SER A 106 -33.20 -7.48 19.58
CA SER A 106 -33.91 -7.61 20.85
C SER A 106 -33.95 -9.04 21.41
N SER A 107 -33.44 -10.03 20.68
CA SER A 107 -33.38 -11.42 21.14
C SER A 107 -32.29 -11.66 22.19
N ASP A 108 -31.31 -10.76 22.29
CA ASP A 108 -30.19 -10.81 23.25
C ASP A 108 -29.41 -12.14 23.18
N ALA A 109 -29.22 -12.65 21.96
CA ALA A 109 -28.67 -13.98 21.72
C ALA A 109 -27.14 -14.07 21.91
N TYR A 110 -26.40 -12.96 22.02
CA TYR A 110 -24.94 -12.95 22.16
C TYR A 110 -24.51 -13.25 23.60
N THR A 111 -24.67 -14.52 23.98
CA THR A 111 -24.44 -15.02 25.34
C THR A 111 -23.09 -14.58 25.92
N GLY A 112 -23.12 -14.13 27.18
CA GLY A 112 -21.94 -13.67 27.90
C GLY A 112 -21.53 -12.24 27.57
N ASN A 113 -22.23 -11.56 26.66
CA ASN A 113 -22.03 -10.16 26.29
C ASN A 113 -23.38 -9.42 26.37
N THR A 114 -23.35 -8.09 26.35
CA THR A 114 -24.57 -7.28 26.46
C THR A 114 -24.36 -5.86 25.91
N GLY A 115 -25.46 -5.24 25.49
CA GLY A 115 -25.55 -3.82 25.18
C GLY A 115 -25.92 -2.99 26.40
N LYS A 116 -25.30 -1.82 26.57
CA LYS A 116 -25.57 -0.86 27.66
C LYS A 116 -25.64 0.58 27.17
N TYR A 117 -26.24 1.46 27.94
CA TYR A 117 -26.22 2.90 27.68
C TYR A 117 -26.07 3.72 28.97
N LYS A 118 -25.57 4.94 28.83
CA LYS A 118 -25.38 5.90 29.92
C LYS A 118 -25.39 7.32 29.39
N ASN A 119 -25.69 8.31 30.24
CA ASN A 119 -25.71 9.70 29.79
C ASN A 119 -24.34 10.24 29.35
N ASN A 120 -23.25 9.79 29.97
CA ASN A 120 -21.90 10.07 29.49
C ASN A 120 -21.00 8.97 30.05
N TRP A 121 -20.30 8.25 29.20
CA TRP A 121 -19.52 7.07 29.54
C TRP A 121 -18.36 7.40 30.50
N THR A 122 -17.83 8.62 30.43
CA THR A 122 -16.76 9.13 31.32
C THR A 122 -17.28 9.72 32.63
N SER A 123 -18.56 10.06 32.72
CA SER A 123 -19.14 10.63 33.94
C SER A 123 -19.34 9.57 35.03
N GLY A 124 -19.60 9.97 36.28
CA GLY A 124 -19.99 9.05 37.35
C GLY A 124 -21.36 8.38 37.11
N GLY A 125 -21.68 7.34 37.88
CA GLY A 125 -22.99 6.66 37.86
C GLY A 125 -23.02 5.33 37.09
N SER A 126 -24.15 4.64 37.18
CA SER A 126 -24.33 3.29 36.63
C SER A 126 -24.70 3.29 35.15
N TRP A 127 -24.28 2.24 34.45
CA TRP A 127 -24.79 1.91 33.12
C TRP A 127 -26.12 1.18 33.24
N SER A 128 -27.02 1.43 32.29
CA SER A 128 -28.30 0.73 32.15
C SER A 128 -28.23 -0.25 30.98
N ASP A 129 -28.97 -1.36 31.05
CA ASP A 129 -29.03 -2.33 29.96
C ASP A 129 -29.79 -1.77 28.76
N ALA A 130 -29.26 -1.97 27.55
CA ALA A 130 -29.91 -1.55 26.30
C ALA A 130 -31.09 -2.44 25.90
N GLY A 131 -31.26 -3.59 26.59
CA GLY A 131 -32.31 -4.58 26.35
C GLY A 131 -32.17 -5.26 24.99
N GLY A 132 -30.97 -5.77 24.70
CA GLY A 132 -30.60 -6.45 23.46
C GLY A 132 -29.18 -6.15 23.02
N ASP A 133 -28.73 -6.88 22.01
CA ASP A 133 -27.37 -6.79 21.45
C ASP A 133 -27.31 -5.81 20.28
N LEU A 134 -26.26 -5.01 20.24
CA LEU A 134 -26.03 -4.04 19.17
C LEU A 134 -25.13 -4.66 18.10
N ALA A 135 -25.48 -4.49 16.83
CA ALA A 135 -24.82 -5.18 15.73
C ALA A 135 -23.43 -4.61 15.40
N PHE A 136 -22.40 -5.44 15.51
CA PHE A 136 -21.01 -5.09 15.19
C PHE A 136 -20.27 -6.23 14.48
N LYS A 137 -19.11 -5.90 13.91
CA LYS A 137 -18.07 -6.85 13.47
C LYS A 137 -16.74 -6.35 14.02
N ILE A 138 -15.89 -7.28 14.40
CA ILE A 138 -14.53 -6.98 14.86
C ILE A 138 -13.53 -7.93 14.20
N TRP A 139 -12.36 -7.40 13.88
CA TRP A 139 -11.23 -8.16 13.36
C TRP A 139 -10.09 -8.05 14.36
N ILE A 140 -9.59 -9.20 14.82
CA ILE A 140 -8.50 -9.31 15.79
C ILE A 140 -7.35 -10.06 15.12
N GLY A 141 -6.19 -9.42 15.02
CA GLY A 141 -5.01 -9.93 14.34
C GLY A 141 -4.84 -9.40 12.91
N GLY A 142 -3.91 -10.02 12.18
CA GLY A 142 -3.50 -9.60 10.83
C GLY A 142 -2.48 -8.45 10.82
N THR A 143 -1.80 -8.28 9.69
CA THR A 143 -0.98 -7.10 9.40
C THR A 143 -1.87 -5.98 8.88
N ASN A 144 -1.72 -4.77 9.42
CA ASN A 144 -2.52 -3.63 8.99
C ASN A 144 -2.04 -3.11 7.64
N ARG A 145 -2.66 -3.58 6.55
CA ARG A 145 -2.41 -3.08 5.19
C ARG A 145 -3.05 -1.71 5.05
N LYS A 146 -2.25 -0.67 5.19
CA LYS A 146 -2.72 0.72 5.22
C LYS A 146 -2.15 1.52 4.07
N ILE A 147 -2.91 2.53 3.67
CA ILE A 147 -2.37 3.71 2.99
C ILE A 147 -2.21 4.76 4.08
N ASP A 148 -0.98 5.24 4.27
CA ASP A 148 -0.60 6.12 5.39
C ASP A 148 0.15 7.32 4.85
N ASN A 149 -0.40 8.52 5.07
CA ASN A 149 0.17 9.79 4.66
C ASN A 149 0.50 9.88 3.15
N VAL A 150 -0.39 9.36 2.29
CA VAL A 150 -0.24 9.39 0.83
C VAL A 150 -1.44 10.07 0.18
N ASP A 151 -1.17 10.85 -0.86
CA ASP A 151 -2.18 11.40 -1.75
C ASP A 151 -2.40 10.46 -2.96
N VAL A 152 -3.63 9.98 -3.14
CA VAL A 152 -4.01 9.09 -4.26
C VAL A 152 -4.89 9.85 -5.24
N GLY A 153 -4.37 10.04 -6.45
CA GLY A 153 -5.05 10.75 -7.53
C GLY A 153 -4.94 12.27 -7.39
N ASN A 154 -5.99 12.98 -7.78
CA ASN A 154 -6.07 14.44 -7.76
C ASN A 154 -7.49 14.89 -7.38
N ALA A 155 -7.81 16.19 -7.52
CA ALA A 155 -9.12 16.72 -7.13
C ALA A 155 -10.33 16.20 -7.93
N THR A 156 -10.11 15.54 -9.08
CA THR A 156 -11.19 15.08 -9.97
C THR A 156 -11.11 13.58 -10.33
N ALA A 157 -10.04 12.89 -9.91
CA ALA A 157 -9.81 11.49 -10.21
C ALA A 157 -9.03 10.80 -9.07
N GLY A 158 -9.20 9.49 -8.95
CA GLY A 158 -8.53 8.68 -7.93
C GLY A 158 -9.51 7.85 -7.13
N THR A 159 -9.08 6.64 -6.77
CA THR A 159 -9.79 5.74 -5.88
C THR A 159 -8.73 4.97 -5.10
N GLY A 160 -8.82 5.03 -3.78
CA GLY A 160 -7.96 4.27 -2.88
C GLY A 160 -8.69 3.02 -2.42
N ARG A 161 -7.98 1.90 -2.33
CA ARG A 161 -8.46 0.65 -1.72
C ARG A 161 -7.47 0.18 -0.67
N ALA A 162 -7.88 0.12 0.59
CA ALA A 162 -7.02 -0.33 1.70
C ALA A 162 -7.85 -0.79 2.89
N ASN A 163 -7.23 -1.56 3.81
CA ASN A 163 -7.88 -1.92 5.07
C ASN A 163 -8.02 -0.71 6.00
N LEU A 164 -7.09 0.24 5.91
CA LEU A 164 -7.04 1.45 6.70
C LEU A 164 -6.43 2.58 5.87
N PHE A 165 -6.99 3.78 6.00
CA PHE A 165 -6.36 5.03 5.57
C PHE A 165 -5.98 5.82 6.81
N VAL A 166 -4.74 6.32 6.86
CA VAL A 166 -4.22 7.18 7.93
C VAL A 166 -3.74 8.46 7.27
N ASN A 167 -4.28 9.62 7.68
CA ASN A 167 -3.84 10.95 7.21
C ASN A 167 -3.64 11.05 5.68
N SER A 168 -4.47 10.39 4.90
CA SER A 168 -4.28 10.23 3.45
C SER A 168 -5.41 10.93 2.70
N ASN A 169 -5.09 11.61 1.60
CA ASN A 169 -6.10 12.18 0.71
C ASN A 169 -6.35 11.24 -0.47
N VAL A 170 -7.61 11.03 -0.81
CA VAL A 170 -8.01 10.32 -2.02
C VAL A 170 -9.01 11.19 -2.76
N HIS A 171 -8.82 11.34 -4.07
CA HIS A 171 -9.66 12.21 -4.89
C HIS A 171 -9.67 13.67 -4.36
N GLY A 172 -8.49 14.15 -3.92
CA GLY A 172 -8.28 15.52 -3.43
C GLY A 172 -8.95 15.85 -2.10
N SER A 173 -9.40 14.85 -1.33
CA SER A 173 -10.00 15.05 0.00
C SER A 173 -9.52 14.01 0.99
N ASN A 174 -9.37 14.39 2.26
CA ASN A 174 -8.92 13.48 3.32
C ASN A 174 -9.89 12.29 3.47
N CYS A 175 -9.35 11.09 3.67
CA CYS A 175 -10.15 9.93 4.03
C CYS A 175 -10.66 10.05 5.48
N PRO A 176 -11.86 9.52 5.80
CA PRO A 176 -12.75 8.73 4.93
C PRO A 176 -13.65 9.58 4.01
N ASN A 177 -13.78 9.18 2.74
CA ASN A 177 -14.73 9.72 1.76
C ASN A 177 -15.21 8.60 0.80
N GLN A 178 -16.14 8.88 -0.13
CA GLN A 178 -16.73 7.87 -1.03
C GLN A 178 -15.73 7.14 -1.94
N TYR A 179 -14.53 7.71 -2.16
CA TYR A 179 -13.46 7.13 -2.98
C TYR A 179 -12.41 6.39 -2.15
N CYS A 180 -12.49 6.45 -0.81
CA CYS A 180 -11.69 5.65 0.11
C CYS A 180 -12.42 4.33 0.37
N ILE A 181 -12.20 3.34 -0.50
CA ILE A 181 -12.86 2.04 -0.39
C ILE A 181 -12.15 1.23 0.69
N ILE A 182 -12.81 1.11 1.84
CA ILE A 182 -12.33 0.27 2.94
C ILE A 182 -12.69 -1.19 2.65
N GLU A 183 -11.71 -1.96 2.23
CA GLU A 183 -11.86 -3.38 1.93
C GLU A 183 -10.59 -4.15 2.29
N ASP A 184 -10.75 -5.46 2.47
CA ASP A 184 -9.63 -6.40 2.63
C ASP A 184 -9.61 -7.31 1.40
N PRO A 185 -9.03 -6.84 0.27
CA PRO A 185 -8.95 -7.67 -0.91
C PRO A 185 -8.04 -8.85 -0.60
N GLY A 186 -8.41 -10.03 -1.12
CA GLY A 186 -7.52 -11.18 -1.09
C GLY A 186 -6.16 -10.83 -1.67
N SER A 187 -5.10 -11.49 -1.20
CA SER A 187 -3.77 -11.30 -1.77
C SER A 187 -3.83 -11.55 -3.28
N GLN A 188 -3.28 -10.63 -4.06
CA GLN A 188 -3.05 -10.85 -5.48
C GLN A 188 -1.63 -11.42 -5.66
N ALA A 189 -1.45 -12.21 -6.70
CA ALA A 189 -0.11 -12.60 -7.14
C ALA A 189 0.58 -11.39 -7.76
N PHE A 190 1.91 -11.32 -7.63
CA PHE A 190 2.67 -10.31 -8.35
C PHE A 190 2.53 -10.49 -9.87
N PRO A 191 2.58 -9.40 -10.65
CA PRO A 191 2.26 -9.42 -12.07
C PRO A 191 3.33 -10.10 -12.94
N ILE A 192 4.57 -10.19 -12.47
CA ILE A 192 5.67 -10.84 -13.20
C ILE A 192 5.97 -12.20 -12.54
N PRO A 193 5.75 -13.32 -13.25
CA PRO A 193 6.16 -14.64 -12.77
C PRO A 193 7.67 -14.76 -12.63
N GLN A 194 8.13 -15.49 -11.61
CA GLN A 194 9.57 -15.76 -11.40
C GLN A 194 10.23 -16.42 -12.63
N SER A 195 9.49 -17.26 -13.37
CA SER A 195 10.00 -17.90 -14.59
C SER A 195 10.47 -16.89 -15.63
N ASP A 196 9.76 -15.78 -15.77
CA ASP A 196 10.08 -14.76 -16.78
C ASP A 196 11.34 -13.98 -16.37
N ILE A 197 11.51 -13.75 -15.05
CA ILE A 197 12.72 -13.15 -14.49
C ILE A 197 13.92 -14.09 -14.67
N ASP A 198 13.73 -15.39 -14.47
CA ASP A 198 14.77 -16.40 -14.68
C ASP A 198 15.17 -16.49 -16.16
N ASP A 199 14.21 -16.40 -17.09
CA ASP A 199 14.49 -16.34 -18.53
C ASP A 199 15.32 -15.10 -18.89
N TRP A 200 15.00 -13.92 -18.33
CA TRP A 200 15.82 -12.72 -18.51
C TRP A 200 17.23 -12.84 -17.93
N LYS A 201 17.39 -13.53 -16.79
CA LYS A 201 18.72 -13.85 -16.23
C LYS A 201 19.50 -14.80 -17.16
N ASN A 202 18.82 -15.75 -17.79
CA ASN A 202 19.42 -16.64 -18.77
C ASN A 202 19.88 -15.87 -20.02
N ASP A 203 19.04 -14.99 -20.58
CA ASP A 203 19.38 -14.14 -21.74
C ASP A 203 20.62 -13.25 -21.44
N ALA A 204 20.68 -12.67 -20.24
CA ALA A 204 21.85 -11.92 -19.80
C ALA A 204 23.11 -12.81 -19.69
N ALA A 205 22.95 -14.05 -19.22
CA ALA A 205 24.04 -15.01 -19.09
C ALA A 205 24.53 -15.56 -20.45
N GLU A 206 23.66 -15.63 -21.47
CA GLU A 206 24.04 -15.98 -22.85
C GLU A 206 25.02 -14.97 -23.46
N GLY A 207 24.91 -13.69 -23.10
CA GLY A 207 25.89 -12.65 -23.43
C GLY A 207 27.26 -12.81 -22.75
N GLY A 208 27.38 -13.79 -21.86
CA GLY A 208 28.57 -14.11 -21.07
C GLY A 208 28.61 -13.38 -19.73
N THR A 209 29.61 -13.73 -18.91
CA THR A 209 29.93 -12.98 -17.68
C THR A 209 30.92 -11.88 -18.01
N CYS A 210 30.63 -10.66 -17.56
CA CYS A 210 31.46 -9.48 -17.75
C CYS A 210 32.86 -9.71 -17.18
N GLY A 211 33.88 -9.57 -18.03
CA GLY A 211 35.28 -9.63 -17.64
C GLY A 211 36.01 -8.31 -17.87
N ILE A 212 37.32 -8.34 -17.64
CA ILE A 212 38.23 -7.20 -17.91
C ILE A 212 38.08 -6.65 -19.34
N PRO A 213 37.96 -7.47 -20.40
CA PRO A 213 37.75 -6.96 -21.75
C PRO A 213 36.43 -6.22 -21.96
N ASP A 214 35.41 -6.54 -21.15
CA ASP A 214 34.09 -5.92 -21.18
C ASP A 214 34.01 -4.67 -20.28
N GLY A 215 35.06 -4.36 -19.49
CA GLY A 215 35.09 -3.22 -18.57
C GLY A 215 34.90 -3.56 -17.09
N CYS A 216 34.75 -4.83 -16.73
CA CYS A 216 34.68 -5.24 -15.32
C CYS A 216 36.06 -5.34 -14.66
N ASP A 217 36.15 -5.03 -13.37
CA ASP A 217 37.37 -5.21 -12.60
C ASP A 217 37.64 -6.68 -12.22
N ALA A 218 38.74 -6.95 -11.52
CA ALA A 218 39.10 -8.29 -11.07
C ALA A 218 38.12 -8.89 -10.03
N GLY A 219 37.30 -8.04 -9.39
CA GLY A 219 36.21 -8.44 -8.50
C GLY A 219 34.89 -8.66 -9.22
N GLY A 220 34.84 -8.49 -10.55
CA GLY A 220 33.63 -8.59 -11.36
C GLY A 220 32.71 -7.37 -11.27
N ASN A 221 33.17 -6.26 -10.68
CA ASN A 221 32.39 -5.03 -10.61
C ASN A 221 32.50 -4.27 -11.92
N TYR A 222 31.39 -3.67 -12.35
CA TYR A 222 31.34 -2.76 -13.49
C TYR A 222 31.19 -1.33 -12.99
N LEU A 223 32.22 -0.51 -13.18
CA LEU A 223 32.30 0.84 -12.64
C LEU A 223 32.41 1.83 -13.80
N VAL A 224 31.50 2.80 -13.85
CA VAL A 224 31.55 3.90 -14.82
C VAL A 224 31.48 5.22 -14.06
N ASP A 225 32.52 6.03 -14.21
CA ASP A 225 32.69 7.29 -13.49
C ASP A 225 33.05 8.40 -14.48
N GLY A 226 32.18 9.42 -14.60
CA GLY A 226 32.39 10.58 -15.48
C GLY A 226 32.60 10.28 -16.97
N THR A 227 32.24 9.07 -17.40
CA THR A 227 32.51 8.56 -18.74
C THR A 227 31.27 7.90 -19.33
N THR A 228 31.30 7.67 -20.64
CA THR A 228 30.25 6.94 -21.35
C THR A 228 30.72 5.52 -21.62
N SER A 229 29.86 4.54 -21.34
CA SER A 229 30.09 3.14 -21.68
C SER A 229 28.83 2.48 -22.23
N SER A 230 29.01 1.31 -22.84
CA SER A 230 27.92 0.49 -23.38
C SER A 230 28.13 -0.96 -22.99
N ILE A 231 27.05 -1.64 -22.59
CA ILE A 231 27.09 -3.04 -22.17
C ILE A 231 25.74 -3.71 -22.37
N GLY A 232 25.76 -5.00 -22.70
CA GLY A 232 24.58 -5.86 -22.77
C GLY A 232 24.47 -6.64 -24.09
N PRO A 233 23.81 -7.82 -24.09
CA PRO A 233 23.38 -8.57 -22.90
C PRO A 233 24.60 -9.07 -22.12
N LYS A 234 24.54 -9.06 -20.77
CA LYS A 234 25.67 -9.50 -19.93
C LYS A 234 25.28 -9.78 -18.49
N LYS A 235 25.91 -10.81 -17.89
CA LYS A 235 25.95 -11.02 -16.44
C LYS A 235 27.11 -10.26 -15.79
N ILE A 236 26.87 -9.43 -14.79
CA ILE A 236 27.87 -8.77 -13.95
C ILE A 236 27.95 -9.51 -12.61
N ALA A 237 29.10 -10.14 -12.33
CA ALA A 237 29.28 -10.98 -11.14
C ALA A 237 29.52 -10.19 -9.83
N GLY A 238 29.86 -8.91 -9.94
CA GLY A 238 30.02 -7.98 -8.83
C GLY A 238 28.93 -6.92 -8.82
N ASN A 239 29.30 -5.72 -8.36
CA ASN A 239 28.39 -4.56 -8.32
C ASN A 239 28.39 -3.79 -9.64
N LEU A 240 27.29 -3.12 -9.95
CA LEU A 240 27.20 -2.09 -11.00
C LEU A 240 27.19 -0.72 -10.33
N VAL A 241 28.17 0.13 -10.65
CA VAL A 241 28.25 1.49 -10.10
C VAL A 241 28.38 2.52 -11.22
N LEU A 242 27.51 3.53 -11.18
CA LEU A 242 27.51 4.67 -12.10
C LEU A 242 27.59 5.96 -11.29
N ASP A 243 28.60 6.79 -11.55
CA ASP A 243 28.83 8.03 -10.80
C ASP A 243 29.30 9.22 -11.67
N ASN A 244 29.16 10.42 -11.11
CA ASN A 244 29.69 11.70 -11.62
C ASN A 244 29.43 11.98 -13.11
N ASN A 245 28.18 12.03 -13.55
CA ASN A 245 27.77 12.25 -14.95
C ASN A 245 28.11 11.07 -15.89
N ALA A 246 28.28 9.87 -15.35
CA ALA A 246 28.44 8.68 -16.18
C ALA A 246 27.19 8.41 -17.02
N VAL A 247 27.41 7.93 -18.25
CA VAL A 247 26.34 7.54 -19.17
C VAL A 247 26.50 6.06 -19.51
N LEU A 248 25.48 5.25 -19.24
CA LEU A 248 25.44 3.84 -19.62
C LEU A 248 24.42 3.62 -20.73
N THR A 249 24.87 3.11 -21.87
CA THR A 249 23.98 2.62 -22.93
C THR A 249 23.77 1.12 -22.77
N LEU A 250 22.51 0.69 -22.65
CA LEU A 250 22.15 -0.72 -22.58
C LEU A 250 21.94 -1.26 -23.99
N THR A 251 22.72 -2.27 -24.37
CA THR A 251 22.58 -2.97 -25.66
C THR A 251 21.88 -4.33 -25.54
N GLY A 252 21.49 -4.73 -24.33
CA GLY A 252 20.77 -5.96 -24.03
C GLY A 252 20.46 -6.06 -22.53
N THR A 253 19.83 -7.16 -22.11
CA THR A 253 19.48 -7.41 -20.70
C THR A 253 20.73 -7.51 -19.81
N LEU A 254 20.68 -6.87 -18.64
CA LEU A 254 21.72 -6.98 -17.63
C LEU A 254 21.24 -7.74 -16.40
N TRP A 255 22.06 -8.67 -15.93
CA TRP A 255 21.90 -9.33 -14.64
C TRP A 255 23.10 -9.03 -13.75
N VAL A 256 22.89 -8.31 -12.66
CA VAL A 256 23.90 -7.96 -11.66
C VAL A 256 23.68 -8.83 -10.43
N THR A 257 24.68 -9.62 -10.04
CA THR A 257 24.56 -10.46 -8.82
C THR A 257 24.88 -9.69 -7.54
N GLY A 258 25.56 -8.54 -7.65
CA GLY A 258 25.80 -7.61 -6.55
C GLY A 258 24.83 -6.43 -6.53
N ASN A 259 25.20 -5.40 -5.79
CA ASN A 259 24.41 -4.18 -5.65
C ASN A 259 24.44 -3.36 -6.95
N ILE A 260 23.39 -2.57 -7.16
CA ILE A 260 23.40 -1.49 -8.15
C ILE A 260 23.41 -0.15 -7.41
N ALA A 261 24.42 0.68 -7.67
CA ALA A 261 24.55 2.01 -7.08
C ALA A 261 24.68 3.08 -8.18
N LEU A 262 23.66 3.92 -8.31
CA LEU A 262 23.56 4.96 -9.32
C LEU A 262 23.55 6.32 -8.62
N SER A 263 24.52 7.19 -8.93
CA SER A 263 24.66 8.49 -8.28
C SER A 263 25.17 9.61 -9.19
N ASN A 264 24.97 10.84 -8.69
CA ASN A 264 25.57 12.10 -9.16
C ASN A 264 25.42 12.35 -10.68
N ASN A 265 24.19 12.65 -11.10
CA ASN A 265 23.80 13.02 -12.46
C ASN A 265 24.07 11.93 -13.51
N CYS A 266 24.00 10.66 -13.11
CA CYS A 266 24.17 9.56 -14.04
C CYS A 266 22.99 9.46 -15.05
N ASN A 267 23.24 8.90 -16.22
CA ASN A 267 22.21 8.64 -17.23
C ASN A 267 22.27 7.19 -17.71
N ILE A 268 21.12 6.51 -17.71
CA ILE A 268 20.99 5.17 -18.27
C ILE A 268 20.05 5.25 -19.47
N GLN A 269 20.50 4.80 -20.63
CA GLN A 269 19.75 4.89 -21.87
C GLN A 269 19.73 3.56 -22.61
N LEU A 270 18.63 3.24 -23.29
CA LEU A 270 18.61 2.09 -24.20
C LEU A 270 19.26 2.45 -25.53
N ASP A 271 19.95 1.47 -26.12
CA ASP A 271 20.42 1.60 -27.50
C ASP A 271 19.23 1.76 -28.46
N SER A 272 19.39 2.59 -29.49
CA SER A 272 18.35 2.82 -30.51
C SER A 272 17.86 1.54 -31.21
N GLY A 273 18.68 0.48 -31.23
CA GLY A 273 18.34 -0.82 -31.77
C GLY A 273 17.19 -1.53 -31.06
N TYR A 274 16.80 -1.08 -29.85
CA TYR A 274 15.61 -1.59 -29.15
C TYR A 274 14.31 -1.26 -29.88
N GLY A 275 14.25 -0.18 -30.68
CA GLY A 275 12.98 0.27 -31.26
C GLY A 275 11.91 0.47 -30.19
N ASN A 276 10.73 -0.12 -30.35
CA ASN A 276 9.65 -0.04 -29.35
C ASN A 276 9.83 -1.02 -28.16
N MET A 277 10.92 -1.77 -28.10
CA MET A 277 11.18 -2.69 -26.99
C MET A 277 11.75 -1.95 -25.79
N SER A 278 11.46 -2.48 -24.60
CA SER A 278 11.97 -2.00 -23.31
C SER A 278 13.12 -2.86 -22.82
N GLY A 279 14.04 -2.25 -22.07
CA GLY A 279 15.24 -2.90 -21.54
C GLY A 279 15.12 -3.24 -20.06
N ILE A 280 15.81 -4.30 -19.66
CA ILE A 280 15.70 -4.88 -18.33
C ILE A 280 17.07 -4.87 -17.64
N ILE A 281 17.09 -4.43 -16.38
CA ILE A 281 18.22 -4.57 -15.46
C ILE A 281 17.73 -5.30 -14.21
N ILE A 282 18.36 -6.42 -13.88
CA ILE A 282 18.04 -7.25 -12.71
C ILE A 282 19.20 -7.19 -11.72
N ALA A 283 18.89 -7.04 -10.44
CA ALA A 283 19.85 -7.12 -9.34
C ALA A 283 19.43 -8.19 -8.33
N ASP A 284 20.36 -9.07 -7.92
CA ASP A 284 20.13 -10.01 -6.82
C ASP A 284 20.27 -9.35 -5.42
N GLU A 285 20.90 -8.18 -5.37
CA GLU A 285 21.11 -7.37 -4.16
C GLU A 285 20.51 -5.96 -4.34
N PRO A 286 20.48 -5.08 -3.31
CA PRO A 286 19.75 -3.82 -3.36
C PRO A 286 20.19 -2.89 -4.49
N ILE A 287 19.21 -2.09 -4.95
CA ILE A 287 19.37 -1.04 -5.94
C ILE A 287 19.24 0.32 -5.24
N THR A 288 20.24 1.18 -5.38
CA THR A 288 20.21 2.56 -4.86
C THR A 288 20.41 3.55 -6.00
N ILE A 289 19.51 4.52 -6.11
CA ILE A 289 19.50 5.54 -7.16
C ILE A 289 19.39 6.89 -6.48
N SER A 290 20.35 7.79 -6.73
CA SER A 290 20.43 9.04 -6.02
C SER A 290 21.00 10.17 -6.86
N ASN A 291 20.76 11.40 -6.42
CA ASN A 291 21.40 12.63 -6.90
C ASN A 291 21.24 12.84 -8.41
N ASN A 292 20.00 13.06 -8.85
CA ASN A 292 19.63 13.46 -10.22
C ASN A 292 19.99 12.44 -11.30
N CYS A 293 19.96 11.13 -11.00
CA CYS A 293 20.09 10.13 -12.06
C CYS A 293 18.83 10.12 -12.94
N ALA A 294 19.03 9.90 -14.24
CA ALA A 294 17.98 9.89 -15.25
C ALA A 294 18.02 8.61 -16.08
N PHE A 295 16.88 8.29 -16.69
CA PHE A 295 16.70 7.13 -17.53
C PHE A 295 15.94 7.50 -18.80
N SER A 296 16.33 6.91 -19.93
CA SER A 296 15.64 7.10 -21.20
C SER A 296 15.50 5.79 -21.98
N GLY A 297 14.39 5.65 -22.69
CA GLY A 297 14.19 4.58 -23.67
C GLY A 297 15.10 4.70 -24.88
N SER A 298 14.80 3.92 -25.91
CA SER A 298 15.53 3.86 -27.19
C SER A 298 15.40 5.13 -28.06
N GLY A 299 14.48 6.03 -27.67
CA GLY A 299 13.97 7.13 -28.48
C GLY A 299 12.53 6.91 -28.95
N ASP A 300 12.00 5.70 -28.82
CA ASP A 300 10.58 5.40 -29.01
C ASP A 300 9.76 5.76 -27.75
N PRO A 301 8.56 6.37 -27.86
CA PRO A 301 7.71 6.69 -26.71
C PRO A 301 7.29 5.49 -25.86
N ASP A 302 7.21 4.29 -26.45
CA ASP A 302 6.76 3.07 -25.77
C ASP A 302 7.94 2.22 -25.23
N SER A 303 9.17 2.78 -25.28
CA SER A 303 10.39 2.13 -24.82
C SER A 303 10.84 2.66 -23.45
N TYR A 304 10.98 1.75 -22.49
CA TYR A 304 11.26 2.05 -21.09
C TYR A 304 12.38 1.17 -20.54
N VAL A 305 13.02 1.63 -19.46
CA VAL A 305 13.91 0.78 -18.66
C VAL A 305 13.09 0.19 -17.51
N MET A 306 13.24 -1.09 -17.22
CA MET A 306 12.71 -1.72 -16.02
C MET A 306 13.86 -2.16 -15.12
N MET A 307 13.76 -1.83 -13.83
CA MET A 307 14.71 -2.26 -12.81
C MET A 307 14.04 -3.21 -11.83
N ILE A 308 14.64 -4.38 -11.66
CA ILE A 308 14.12 -5.48 -10.84
C ILE A 308 15.11 -5.78 -9.72
N ALA A 309 14.65 -5.77 -8.48
CA ALA A 309 15.42 -6.22 -7.32
C ALA A 309 14.84 -7.55 -6.79
N GLU A 310 15.67 -8.59 -6.81
CA GLU A 310 15.32 -9.97 -6.44
C GLU A 310 15.69 -10.31 -4.99
N LYS A 311 16.21 -9.34 -4.23
CA LYS A 311 16.57 -9.55 -2.84
C LYS A 311 15.31 -9.86 -2.03
N ASN A 312 15.28 -11.06 -1.46
CA ASN A 312 14.24 -11.47 -0.53
C ASN A 312 14.50 -10.91 0.87
N ASP A 313 13.97 -9.71 1.11
CA ASP A 313 13.97 -9.05 2.41
C ASP A 313 12.72 -8.15 2.58
N PRO A 314 11.54 -8.73 2.89
CA PRO A 314 10.27 -8.00 2.93
C PRO A 314 10.20 -6.93 4.04
N GLY A 315 11.14 -6.95 4.98
CA GLY A 315 11.27 -5.97 6.05
C GLY A 315 12.06 -4.71 5.66
N SER A 316 12.87 -4.79 4.61
CA SER A 316 13.84 -3.76 4.24
C SER A 316 13.51 -3.11 2.89
N ASN A 317 14.08 -1.93 2.66
CA ASN A 317 14.07 -1.30 1.35
C ASN A 317 15.14 -1.97 0.48
N VAL A 318 14.71 -2.61 -0.61
CA VAL A 318 15.59 -3.29 -1.58
C VAL A 318 15.79 -2.43 -2.84
N ILE A 319 14.92 -1.44 -3.05
CA ILE A 319 15.13 -0.35 -3.99
C ILE A 319 14.95 0.97 -3.24
N THR A 320 15.92 1.87 -3.38
CA THR A 320 15.85 3.24 -2.86
C THR A 320 16.10 4.22 -3.99
N VAL A 321 15.20 5.20 -4.15
CA VAL A 321 15.26 6.24 -5.19
C VAL A 321 15.15 7.61 -4.54
N ASP A 322 16.22 8.40 -4.61
CA ASP A 322 16.36 9.64 -3.86
C ASP A 322 16.81 10.83 -4.72
N ASN A 323 16.60 12.03 -4.18
CA ASN A 323 17.22 13.30 -4.61
C ASN A 323 17.04 13.61 -6.10
N ASN A 324 15.81 13.97 -6.48
CA ASN A 324 15.39 14.36 -7.83
C ASN A 324 15.75 13.34 -8.93
N SER A 325 16.02 12.09 -8.57
CA SER A 325 16.23 11.04 -9.56
C SER A 325 14.92 10.76 -10.27
N ALA A 326 14.95 10.82 -11.60
CA ALA A 326 13.81 10.50 -12.44
C ALA A 326 13.69 8.99 -12.52
N GLY A 327 12.53 8.44 -12.18
CA GLY A 327 12.36 6.99 -12.15
C GLY A 327 11.63 6.40 -13.34
N VAL A 328 11.82 5.10 -13.50
CA VAL A 328 11.24 4.29 -14.56
C VAL A 328 10.22 3.30 -13.98
N ILE A 329 10.20 2.07 -14.48
CA ILE A 329 9.42 0.98 -13.92
C ILE A 329 10.30 0.26 -12.88
N TYR A 330 9.83 0.20 -11.63
CA TYR A 330 10.51 -0.49 -10.54
C TYR A 330 9.71 -1.69 -10.06
N TYR A 331 10.40 -2.80 -9.82
CA TYR A 331 9.78 -4.05 -9.38
C TYR A 331 10.59 -4.72 -8.27
N ALA A 332 9.92 -5.05 -7.16
CA ALA A 332 10.51 -5.70 -5.99
C ALA A 332 9.47 -6.60 -5.28
N ASP A 333 9.28 -7.81 -5.77
CA ASP A 333 8.25 -8.74 -5.28
C ASP A 333 8.45 -9.20 -3.82
N SER A 334 9.69 -9.24 -3.36
CA SER A 334 10.08 -9.76 -2.05
C SER A 334 10.75 -8.69 -1.15
N GLY A 335 10.54 -7.41 -1.44
CA GLY A 335 11.12 -6.30 -0.69
C GLY A 335 10.32 -5.01 -0.78
N ARG A 336 10.78 -3.96 -0.10
CA ARG A 336 10.13 -2.64 -0.11
C ARG A 336 10.85 -1.69 -1.06
N ILE A 337 10.13 -0.72 -1.60
CA ILE A 337 10.69 0.40 -2.38
C ILE A 337 10.50 1.70 -1.60
N HIS A 338 11.55 2.50 -1.51
CA HIS A 338 11.51 3.81 -0.88
C HIS A 338 11.84 4.90 -1.90
N PHE A 339 10.96 5.90 -1.99
CA PHE A 339 11.18 7.10 -2.79
C PHE A 339 11.26 8.30 -1.87
N SER A 340 12.28 9.14 -2.03
CA SER A 340 12.40 10.38 -1.24
C SER A 340 12.98 11.55 -2.03
N ASN A 341 12.82 12.75 -1.48
CA ASN A 341 13.43 14.01 -1.96
C ASN A 341 13.16 14.28 -3.44
N ASN A 342 11.88 14.46 -3.79
CA ASN A 342 11.41 14.73 -5.15
C ASN A 342 11.71 13.61 -6.17
N ALA A 343 11.98 12.39 -5.71
CA ALA A 343 12.09 11.23 -6.60
C ALA A 343 10.76 10.97 -7.33
N THR A 344 10.86 10.55 -8.59
CA THR A 344 9.69 10.20 -9.41
C THR A 344 9.75 8.75 -9.87
N ALA A 345 8.63 8.19 -10.33
CA ALA A 345 8.59 6.92 -11.03
C ALA A 345 7.40 6.87 -12.00
N LYS A 346 7.54 6.04 -13.05
CA LYS A 346 6.47 5.78 -14.02
C LYS A 346 5.59 4.60 -13.62
N GLU A 347 6.15 3.67 -12.86
CA GLU A 347 5.43 2.55 -12.25
C GLU A 347 6.28 1.97 -11.11
N ALA A 348 5.62 1.47 -10.07
CA ALA A 348 6.29 0.74 -9.00
C ALA A 348 5.40 -0.39 -8.47
N THR A 349 5.95 -1.60 -8.42
CA THR A 349 5.28 -2.77 -7.85
C THR A 349 6.19 -3.40 -6.79
N ALA A 350 5.70 -3.52 -5.56
CA ALA A 350 6.50 -4.10 -4.47
C ALA A 350 5.66 -4.65 -3.31
N TYR A 351 6.31 -5.37 -2.39
CA TYR A 351 5.68 -5.80 -1.13
C TYR A 351 5.24 -4.62 -0.25
N GLY A 352 5.95 -3.50 -0.34
CA GLY A 352 5.56 -2.23 0.27
C GLY A 352 6.25 -1.05 -0.39
N ILE A 353 5.56 0.08 -0.47
CA ILE A 353 6.11 1.32 -1.03
C ILE A 353 6.04 2.40 0.05
N THR A 354 7.08 3.22 0.14
CA THR A 354 7.12 4.39 1.04
C THR A 354 7.53 5.62 0.23
N LEU A 355 6.77 6.71 0.38
CA LEU A 355 6.95 7.97 -0.32
C LEU A 355 7.20 9.08 0.70
N ASP A 356 8.36 9.72 0.63
CA ASP A 356 8.74 10.83 1.51
C ASP A 356 9.13 12.08 0.70
N ASN A 357 9.11 13.25 1.34
CA ASN A 357 9.68 14.50 0.83
C ASN A 357 9.34 14.80 -0.65
N ASN A 358 8.05 14.95 -0.95
CA ASN A 358 7.50 15.26 -2.28
C ASN A 358 7.78 14.21 -3.37
N ALA A 359 8.04 12.95 -3.01
CA ALA A 359 8.10 11.86 -3.99
C ALA A 359 6.73 11.65 -4.67
N VAL A 360 6.73 11.45 -5.99
CA VAL A 360 5.50 11.28 -6.79
C VAL A 360 5.65 10.11 -7.77
N ILE A 361 4.73 9.16 -7.71
CA ILE A 361 4.60 8.10 -8.72
C ILE A 361 3.47 8.49 -9.67
N THR A 362 3.77 8.61 -10.96
CA THR A 362 2.78 8.92 -11.99
C THR A 362 2.65 7.74 -12.94
N TYR A 363 1.60 6.94 -12.75
CA TYR A 363 1.32 5.79 -13.60
C TYR A 363 0.97 6.26 -15.02
N GLU A 364 1.79 5.87 -16.00
CA GLU A 364 1.49 6.08 -17.41
C GLU A 364 0.55 4.99 -17.93
N THR A 365 -0.53 5.38 -18.61
CA THR A 365 -1.44 4.44 -19.26
C THR A 365 -0.74 3.76 -20.44
N GLY A 366 -0.81 2.43 -20.52
CA GLY A 366 -0.16 1.65 -21.58
C GLY A 366 1.06 0.84 -21.12
N LEU A 367 1.52 1.02 -19.87
CA LEU A 367 2.64 0.25 -19.32
C LEU A 367 2.36 -1.26 -19.23
N ALA A 368 1.09 -1.66 -19.12
CA ALA A 368 0.67 -3.07 -19.16
C ALA A 368 0.86 -3.73 -20.53
N ASP A 369 1.01 -2.94 -21.61
CA ASP A 369 1.25 -3.42 -22.98
C ASP A 369 2.73 -3.24 -23.41
N VAL A 370 3.63 -2.93 -22.46
CA VAL A 370 5.06 -2.75 -22.75
C VAL A 370 5.67 -4.07 -23.20
N ARG A 371 6.31 -4.04 -24.37
CA ARG A 371 7.05 -5.18 -24.93
C ARG A 371 8.49 -5.10 -24.45
N PHE A 372 8.96 -6.11 -23.73
CA PHE A 372 10.35 -6.21 -23.33
C PHE A 372 11.17 -6.91 -24.42
N SER A 373 12.44 -6.53 -24.56
CA SER A 373 13.34 -7.09 -25.60
C SER A 373 13.74 -8.55 -25.36
N ALA A 374 13.30 -9.14 -24.25
CA ALA A 374 13.62 -10.45 -23.74
C ALA A 374 12.38 -11.05 -23.04
N GLY A 375 12.27 -12.38 -22.95
CA GLY A 375 11.15 -13.11 -22.33
C GLY A 375 10.01 -13.54 -23.28
N PRO A 376 9.08 -14.41 -22.83
CA PRO A 376 8.06 -14.99 -23.69
C PRO A 376 7.15 -13.90 -24.28
N GLU A 377 7.13 -13.80 -25.61
CA GLU A 377 6.21 -12.94 -26.34
C GLU A 377 4.77 -13.31 -25.92
N GLY A 378 4.16 -12.48 -25.05
CA GLY A 378 2.77 -12.59 -24.62
C GLY A 378 1.80 -12.33 -25.77
N GLY A 379 1.75 -13.26 -26.73
CA GLY A 379 0.77 -13.27 -27.80
C GLY A 379 -0.58 -13.74 -27.26
N TYR A 380 -1.58 -12.86 -27.22
CA TYR A 380 -2.96 -13.28 -27.06
C TYR A 380 -3.39 -14.11 -28.28
N SER A 381 -3.45 -15.43 -28.16
CA SER A 381 -4.20 -16.25 -29.10
C SER A 381 -5.67 -16.30 -28.67
N ILE A 382 -6.54 -15.60 -29.40
CA ILE A 382 -7.99 -15.79 -29.28
C ILE A 382 -8.30 -17.20 -29.78
N LYS A 383 -8.45 -18.17 -28.87
CA LYS A 383 -8.67 -19.58 -29.24
C LYS A 383 -10.07 -19.88 -29.78
N SER A 384 -11.07 -19.04 -29.49
CA SER A 384 -12.36 -19.06 -30.18
C SER A 384 -13.24 -17.89 -29.74
N TRP A 385 -14.01 -17.35 -30.67
CA TRP A 385 -15.14 -16.45 -30.40
C TRP A 385 -16.42 -17.10 -30.96
N LYS A 386 -17.53 -17.00 -30.23
CA LYS A 386 -18.85 -17.44 -30.69
C LYS A 386 -19.90 -16.40 -30.28
N GLU A 387 -20.50 -15.75 -31.27
CA GLU A 387 -21.72 -14.96 -31.08
C GLU A 387 -22.89 -15.89 -30.74
N VAL A 388 -23.69 -15.51 -29.76
CA VAL A 388 -24.98 -16.14 -29.50
C VAL A 388 -26.05 -15.14 -29.93
N GLN A 389 -26.88 -15.54 -30.89
CA GLN A 389 -28.03 -14.77 -31.38
C GLN A 389 -29.17 -14.80 -30.36
#